data_AF-A0A329S3D7-F1
#
_entry.id   AF-A0A329S3D7-F1
#
_cell.length_a   1.000
_cell.length_b   1.000
_cell.length_c   1.000
_cell.angle_alpha   90.00
_cell.angle_beta   90.00
_cell.angle_gamma   90.00
#
_symmetry.space_group_name_H-M   'P 1'
#
loop_
_entity.id
_entity.type
_entity.pdbx_description
1 polymer ?
#
loop_
_entity_poly.entity_id
_entity_poly.type
_entity_poly.pdbx_seq_one_letter_code
_entity_poly.pdbx_strand_id
1 'polypeptide(L)'
;MSIASFFSAPAPELKSKTVVEMMFREPNVDGRVCNACNFFVKQMKKAGYTNLHSHLTSKHRGYEDVVRKSLLENRRISMKMFVDCHALATYQWMILVVHKNFTFAYVDDERVRAAIKV
;
A
#
# COMPACT_ATOMS: atom_id res chain seq x y z
N MET A 1 -41.99 -19.94 -6.32
CA MET A 1 -40.78 -19.42 -5.62
C MET A 1 -39.62 -19.53 -6.59
N SER A 2 -39.16 -18.42 -7.17
CA SER A 2 -38.05 -18.41 -8.13
C SER A 2 -36.87 -17.68 -7.49
N ILE A 3 -35.76 -18.39 -7.34
CA ILE A 3 -34.48 -17.83 -6.85
C ILE A 3 -33.98 -16.92 -7.96
N ALA A 4 -34.11 -15.61 -7.77
CA ALA A 4 -33.44 -14.64 -8.60
C ALA A 4 -31.92 -14.79 -8.37
N SER A 5 -31.26 -15.44 -9.33
CA SER A 5 -29.82 -15.44 -9.48
C SER A 5 -29.35 -13.99 -9.60
N PHE A 6 -28.72 -13.49 -8.52
CA PHE A 6 -27.99 -12.23 -8.51
C PHE A 6 -26.79 -12.36 -9.45
N PHE A 7 -27.00 -12.09 -10.73
CA PHE A 7 -25.90 -11.79 -11.64
C PHE A 7 -25.32 -10.44 -11.20
N SER A 8 -24.32 -10.48 -10.31
CA SER A 8 -23.43 -9.35 -10.14
C SER A 8 -22.83 -9.02 -11.51
N ALA A 9 -23.00 -7.77 -11.94
CA ALA A 9 -22.40 -7.28 -13.17
C ALA A 9 -20.92 -7.68 -13.21
N PRO A 10 -20.39 -8.17 -14.35
CA PRO A 10 -18.98 -8.49 -14.45
C PRO A 10 -18.18 -7.26 -14.05
N ALA A 11 -17.34 -7.43 -13.03
CA ALA A 11 -16.47 -6.37 -12.57
C ALA A 11 -15.70 -5.78 -13.75
N PRO A 12 -15.57 -4.44 -13.84
CA PRO A 12 -14.87 -3.81 -14.95
C PRO A 12 -13.46 -4.38 -15.07
N GLU A 13 -13.13 -4.79 -16.29
CA GLU A 13 -11.85 -5.41 -16.61
C GLU A 13 -10.71 -4.42 -16.35
N LEU A 14 -9.80 -4.78 -15.43
CA LEU A 14 -8.71 -3.92 -15.03
C LEU A 14 -7.57 -3.99 -16.06
N LYS A 15 -7.37 -2.91 -16.83
CA LYS A 15 -6.23 -2.83 -17.75
C LYS A 15 -4.92 -2.88 -16.95
N SER A 16 -3.97 -3.71 -17.40
CA SER A 16 -2.66 -3.88 -16.74
C SER A 16 -1.92 -2.56 -16.50
N LYS A 17 -1.99 -1.63 -17.46
CA LYS A 17 -1.39 -0.30 -17.31
C LYS A 17 -1.96 0.45 -16.10
N THR A 18 -3.29 0.46 -15.95
CA THR A 18 -3.99 1.12 -14.85
C THR A 18 -3.64 0.51 -13.51
N VAL A 19 -3.62 -0.84 -13.43
CA VAL A 19 -3.17 -1.56 -12.23
C VAL A 19 -1.77 -1.12 -11.84
N VAL A 20 -0.84 -1.12 -12.80
CA VAL A 20 0.56 -0.78 -12.54
C VAL A 20 0.73 0.68 -12.09
N GLU A 21 0.04 1.62 -12.73
CA GLU A 21 0.09 3.05 -12.36
C GLU A 21 -0.46 3.30 -10.95
N MET A 22 -1.44 2.52 -10.50
CA MET A 22 -1.99 2.65 -9.16
C MET A 22 -1.17 1.92 -8.09
N MET A 23 -0.71 0.72 -8.40
CA MET A 23 -0.04 -0.17 -7.45
C MET A 23 1.44 0.11 -7.28
N PHE A 24 2.07 0.83 -8.21
CA PHE A 24 3.51 1.11 -8.16
C PHE A 24 3.79 2.60 -8.29
N ARG A 25 4.81 3.06 -7.56
CA ARG A 25 5.37 4.41 -7.65
C ARG A 25 6.77 4.38 -8.23
N GLU A 26 7.25 5.57 -8.62
CA GLU A 26 8.61 5.84 -9.10
C GLU A 26 8.99 4.98 -10.31
N PRO A 27 8.75 5.47 -11.55
CA PRO A 27 9.33 4.87 -12.74
C PRO A 27 10.82 5.22 -12.79
N ASN A 28 11.65 4.48 -12.06
CA ASN A 28 13.08 4.49 -12.33
C ASN A 28 13.35 3.72 -13.62
N VAL A 29 14.43 4.06 -14.31
CA VAL A 29 14.82 3.43 -15.58
C VAL A 29 14.93 1.91 -15.44
N ASP A 30 15.26 1.45 -14.23
CA ASP A 30 15.50 0.05 -13.90
C ASP A 30 14.33 -0.66 -13.20
N GLY A 31 13.24 0.04 -12.85
CA GLY A 31 12.14 -0.61 -12.13
C GLY A 31 11.15 0.31 -11.44
N ARG A 32 10.27 -0.28 -10.63
CA ARG A 32 9.21 0.42 -9.89
C ARG A 32 9.06 -0.11 -8.47
N VAL A 33 8.60 0.73 -7.55
CA VAL A 33 8.38 0.37 -6.14
C VAL A 33 6.92 0.07 -5.89
N CYS A 34 6.61 -1.08 -5.29
CA CYS A 34 5.24 -1.44 -4.92
C CYS A 34 4.71 -0.54 -3.79
N ASN A 35 3.52 0.02 -3.95
CA ASN A 35 2.86 0.84 -2.92
C ASN A 35 2.31 0.04 -1.74
N ALA A 36 2.15 -1.27 -1.91
CA ALA A 36 1.61 -2.16 -0.88
C ALA A 36 2.69 -2.70 0.08
N CYS A 37 3.87 -3.03 -0.42
CA CYS A 37 4.96 -3.59 0.41
C CYS A 37 6.28 -2.81 0.34
N ASN A 38 6.35 -1.70 -0.40
CA ASN A 38 7.59 -0.95 -0.65
C ASN A 38 8.72 -1.76 -1.29
N PHE A 39 8.41 -2.93 -1.87
CA PHE A 39 9.40 -3.74 -2.56
C PHE A 39 9.70 -3.17 -3.95
N PHE A 40 10.99 -3.06 -4.29
CA PHE A 40 11.44 -2.66 -5.62
C PHE A 40 11.40 -3.83 -6.59
N VAL A 41 10.65 -3.69 -7.67
CA VAL A 41 10.57 -4.68 -8.75
C VAL A 41 11.36 -4.16 -9.95
N LYS A 42 12.48 -4.82 -10.23
CA LYS A 42 13.32 -4.50 -11.39
C LYS A 42 12.56 -4.77 -12.70
N GLN A 43 12.50 -3.79 -13.59
CA GLN A 43 11.89 -3.93 -14.92
C GLN A 43 12.96 -3.93 -16.00
N MET A 44 12.88 -4.90 -16.92
CA MET A 44 13.64 -4.86 -18.17
C MET A 44 12.83 -4.13 -19.24
N LYS A 45 13.49 -3.35 -20.10
CA LYS A 45 12.84 -2.54 -21.16
C LYS A 45 11.90 -3.34 -22.09
N LYS A 46 12.11 -4.64 -22.24
CA LYS A 46 11.29 -5.54 -23.10
C LYS A 46 10.26 -6.40 -22.34
N ALA A 47 10.25 -6.38 -21.01
CA ALA A 47 9.47 -7.32 -20.20
C ALA A 47 7.97 -6.96 -20.06
N GLY A 48 7.55 -5.79 -20.54
CA GLY A 48 6.18 -5.30 -20.34
C GLY A 48 5.85 -5.17 -18.85
N TYR A 49 4.62 -5.54 -18.46
CA TYR A 49 4.14 -5.49 -17.06
C TYR A 49 4.11 -6.85 -16.36
N THR A 50 4.58 -7.91 -17.00
CA THR A 50 4.43 -9.30 -16.52
C THR A 50 5.11 -9.53 -15.17
N ASN A 51 6.28 -8.95 -14.96
CA ASN A 51 7.01 -9.04 -13.68
C ASN A 51 6.29 -8.32 -12.53
N LEU A 52 5.69 -7.17 -12.81
CA LEU A 52 4.91 -6.41 -11.83
C LEU A 52 3.63 -7.17 -11.45
N HIS A 53 2.93 -7.73 -12.43
CA HIS A 53 1.78 -8.59 -12.17
C HIS A 53 2.16 -9.85 -11.38
N SER A 54 3.25 -10.52 -11.74
CA SER A 54 3.75 -11.69 -11.00
C SER A 54 4.04 -11.35 -9.53
N HIS A 55 4.63 -10.18 -9.26
CA HIS A 55 4.81 -9.67 -7.91
C HIS A 55 3.46 -9.49 -7.18
N LEU A 56 2.47 -8.86 -7.82
CA LEU A 56 1.14 -8.66 -7.24
C LEU A 56 0.42 -9.98 -6.94
N THR A 57 0.39 -10.91 -7.88
CA THR A 57 -0.28 -12.21 -7.70
C THR A 57 0.38 -13.05 -6.60
N SER A 58 1.70 -12.96 -6.44
CA SER A 58 2.45 -13.74 -5.44
C SER A 58 2.44 -13.12 -4.03
N LYS A 59 2.49 -11.79 -3.91
CA LYS A 59 2.63 -11.09 -2.63
C LYS A 59 1.36 -10.40 -2.13
N HIS A 60 0.42 -10.10 -3.02
CA HIS A 60 -0.77 -9.27 -2.73
C HIS A 60 -2.03 -9.94 -3.27
N ARG A 61 -2.50 -11.00 -2.60
CA ARG A 61 -3.77 -11.65 -2.95
C ARG A 61 -4.92 -10.66 -2.82
N GLY A 62 -5.82 -10.63 -3.80
CA GLY A 62 -6.97 -9.72 -3.80
C GLY A 62 -6.65 -8.26 -4.13
N TYR A 63 -5.46 -7.96 -4.67
CA TYR A 63 -5.11 -6.58 -5.05
C TYR A 63 -6.10 -5.94 -6.04
N GLU A 64 -6.78 -6.75 -6.86
CA GLU A 64 -7.75 -6.31 -7.86
C GLU A 64 -8.96 -5.61 -7.24
N ASP A 65 -9.43 -6.10 -6.09
CA ASP A 65 -10.55 -5.49 -5.38
C ASP A 65 -10.15 -4.14 -4.77
N VAL A 66 -8.92 -4.04 -4.27
CA VAL A 66 -8.35 -2.78 -3.79
C VAL A 66 -8.24 -1.78 -4.93
N VAL A 67 -7.73 -2.20 -6.09
CA VAL A 67 -7.63 -1.36 -7.29
C VAL A 67 -9.01 -0.90 -7.75
N ARG A 68 -9.99 -1.81 -7.82
CA ARG A 68 -11.35 -1.47 -8.25
C ARG A 68 -12.01 -0.48 -7.30
N LYS A 69 -11.91 -0.71 -5.99
CA LYS A 69 -12.43 0.20 -4.97
C LYS A 69 -11.76 1.56 -5.04
N SER A 70 -10.43 1.59 -5.23
CA SER A 70 -9.68 2.83 -5.36
C SER A 70 -10.03 3.61 -6.64
N LEU A 71 -10.34 2.93 -7.74
CA LEU A 71 -10.83 3.57 -8.97
C LEU A 71 -12.20 4.22 -8.76
N LEU A 72 -13.12 3.51 -8.10
CA LEU A 72 -14.46 4.04 -7.80
C LEU A 72 -14.40 5.26 -6.87
N GLU A 73 -13.53 5.22 -5.87
CA GLU A 73 -13.37 6.29 -4.87
C GLU A 73 -12.39 7.40 -5.32
N ASN A 74 -11.83 7.29 -6.54
CA ASN A 74 -10.81 8.19 -7.11
C ASN A 74 -9.67 8.52 -6.12
N ARG A 75 -9.21 7.51 -5.39
CA ARG A 75 -8.23 7.64 -4.30
C ARG A 75 -6.93 6.96 -4.64
N ARG A 76 -5.82 7.54 -4.18
CA ARG A 76 -4.50 6.90 -4.29
C ARG A 76 -4.43 5.65 -3.42
N ILE A 77 -3.88 4.57 -3.97
CA ILE A 77 -3.57 3.37 -3.20
C ILE A 77 -2.43 3.68 -2.23
N SER A 78 -2.57 3.22 -0.99
CA SER A 78 -1.53 3.30 0.03
C SER A 78 -1.38 1.97 0.77
N MET A 79 -0.22 1.76 1.38
CA MET A 79 0.10 0.57 2.17
C MET A 79 -0.99 0.23 3.20
N LYS A 80 -1.61 1.24 3.82
CA LYS A 80 -2.69 1.06 4.82
C LYS A 80 -3.90 0.29 4.29
N MET A 81 -4.12 0.29 2.97
CA MET A 81 -5.24 -0.42 2.34
C MET A 81 -5.00 -1.93 2.23
N PHE A 82 -3.77 -2.40 2.48
CA PHE A 82 -3.40 -3.82 2.44
C PHE A 82 -3.09 -4.40 3.82
N VAL A 83 -3.09 -3.56 4.85
CA VAL A 83 -2.90 -3.99 6.24
C VAL A 83 -4.26 -4.31 6.83
N ASP A 84 -4.36 -5.46 7.51
CA ASP A 84 -5.54 -5.83 8.27
C ASP A 84 -5.95 -4.72 9.26
N CYS A 85 -7.26 -4.45 9.38
CA CYS A 85 -7.74 -3.33 10.19
C CYS A 85 -7.40 -3.49 11.68
N HIS A 86 -7.43 -4.72 12.20
CA HIS A 86 -7.02 -4.99 13.57
C HIS A 86 -5.51 -4.82 13.74
N ALA A 87 -4.70 -5.35 12.82
CA ALA A 87 -3.25 -5.16 12.86
C ALA A 87 -2.85 -3.67 12.83
N LEU A 88 -3.50 -2.87 11.97
CA LEU A 88 -3.27 -1.43 11.91
C LEU A 88 -3.68 -0.73 13.21
N ALA A 89 -4.86 -1.08 13.76
CA ALA A 89 -5.33 -0.53 15.02
C ALA A 89 -4.38 -0.87 16.18
N THR A 90 -3.90 -2.11 16.27
CA THR A 90 -2.92 -2.55 17.28
C THR A 90 -1.61 -1.78 17.14
N TYR A 91 -1.09 -1.61 15.92
CA TYR A 91 0.12 -0.83 15.67
C TYR A 91 -0.05 0.63 16.11
N GLN A 92 -1.17 1.26 15.77
CA GLN A 92 -1.46 2.64 16.18
C GLN A 92 -1.58 2.78 17.70
N TRP A 93 -2.24 1.81 18.36
CA TRP A 93 -2.29 1.76 19.82
C TRP A 93 -0.91 1.60 20.44
N MET A 94 -0.05 0.77 19.86
CA MET A 94 1.30 0.55 20.35
C MET A 94 2.14 1.83 20.25
N ILE A 95 2.06 2.58 19.14
CA ILE A 95 2.68 3.91 19.02
C ILE A 95 2.19 4.84 20.14
N LEU A 96 0.88 4.89 20.39
CA LEU A 96 0.30 5.75 21.43
C LEU A 96 0.80 5.37 22.83
N VAL A 97 0.84 4.07 23.15
CA VAL A 97 1.35 3.55 24.42
C VAL A 97 2.83 3.90 24.57
N VAL A 98 3.64 3.73 23.51
CA VAL A 98 5.06 4.08 23.52
C VAL A 98 5.24 5.59 23.74
N HIS A 99 4.58 6.44 22.95
CA HIS A 99 4.68 7.89 23.10
C HIS A 99 4.19 8.41 24.46
N LYS A 100 3.17 7.77 25.06
CA LYS A 100 2.65 8.17 26.38
C LYS A 100 3.50 7.70 27.55
N ASN A 101 4.06 6.49 27.48
CA ASN A 101 4.74 5.86 28.62
C ASN A 101 6.28 5.94 28.53
N PHE A 102 6.84 6.16 27.36
CA PHE A 102 8.28 6.41 27.17
C PHE A 102 8.49 7.88 26.83
N THR A 103 8.62 8.71 27.86
CA THR A 103 9.08 10.12 27.77
C THR A 103 10.53 10.26 27.30
N PHE A 104 11.26 9.15 27.13
CA PHE A 104 12.71 9.12 26.92
C PHE A 104 13.21 9.43 25.50
N ALA A 105 12.35 9.66 24.50
CA ALA A 105 12.83 10.01 23.16
C ALA A 105 13.14 11.52 23.00
N TYR A 106 12.71 12.38 23.94
CA TYR A 106 12.92 13.83 23.80
C TYR A 106 14.34 14.26 24.19
N VAL A 107 15.02 13.49 25.04
CA VAL A 107 16.40 13.79 25.46
C VAL A 107 17.43 13.47 24.35
N ASP A 108 17.06 12.60 23.40
CA ASP A 108 17.86 12.26 22.22
C ASP A 108 17.48 13.04 20.95
N ASP A 109 16.41 13.85 21.00
CA ASP A 109 16.07 14.75 19.89
C ASP A 109 17.08 15.91 19.83
N GLU A 110 17.82 15.98 18.73
CA GLU A 110 18.87 16.98 18.49
C GLU A 110 18.38 18.42 18.68
N ARG A 111 17.10 18.70 18.35
CA ARG A 111 16.50 20.04 18.48
C ARG A 111 16.27 20.43 19.92
N VAL A 112 15.95 19.45 20.76
CA VAL A 112 15.72 19.63 22.20
C VAL A 112 17.05 19.81 22.92
N ARG A 113 18.04 18.98 22.58
CA ARG A 113 19.41 19.15 23.08
C ARG A 113 20.00 20.51 22.71
N ALA A 114 19.74 21.00 21.50
CA ALA A 114 20.19 22.31 21.09
C ALA A 114 19.54 23.46 21.90
N ALA A 115 18.28 23.30 22.30
CA ALA A 115 17.55 24.30 23.09
C ALA A 115 17.90 24.30 24.59
N ILE A 116 18.44 23.19 25.12
CA ILE A 116 18.80 23.02 26.54
C ILE A 116 20.29 23.34 26.80
N LYS A 117 21.08 23.71 25.79
CA LYS A 117 22.45 24.20 26.01
C LYS A 117 22.43 25.52 26.78
N VAL A 118 22.59 25.41 28.10
CA VAL A 118 23.04 26.47 29.03
C VAL A 118 24.55 26.61 28.93
#